data_AF-A0A961NEL4-F1
#
_entry.id   AF-A0A961NEL4-F1
#
_cell.length_a   1.000
_cell.length_b   1.000
_cell.length_c   1.000
_cell.angle_alpha   90.00
_cell.angle_beta   90.00
_cell.angle_gamma   90.00
#
_symmetry.space_group_name_H-M   'P 1'
#
loop_
_entity.id
_entity.type
_entity.pdbx_description
1 polymer ?
#
loop_
_entity_poly.entity_id
_entity_poly.type
_entity_poly.pdbx_seq_one_letter_code
_entity_poly.pdbx_strand_id
1 'polypeptide(L)'
;MRPFGNPAIATLLAAWLLPAAAAGAQDGPVGIAFVEAPEQASGVCISDNADRAFECAREKCMESGAAASDCLRVKWCYPAGWSADIFMQHKEGLHWHTYLCGWQTESDLDAAIQIACEGSSAEYLMECSPVMKWDSGGKQIDLK
;
A
#
# COMPACT_ATOMS: atom_id res chain seq x y z
N MET A 1 75.93 22.99 -26.39
CA MET A 1 75.56 22.32 -25.11
C MET A 1 74.52 23.17 -24.41
N ARG A 2 73.38 22.56 -24.02
CA ARG A 2 72.12 23.14 -23.46
C ARG A 2 71.27 23.98 -24.44
N PRO A 3 69.96 24.17 -24.18
CA PRO A 3 68.91 23.16 -24.01
C PRO A 3 67.69 23.43 -24.92
N PHE A 4 66.92 22.40 -25.28
CA PHE A 4 65.61 22.60 -25.90
C PHE A 4 64.58 22.93 -24.81
N GLY A 5 64.04 24.15 -24.87
CA GLY A 5 62.95 24.64 -24.04
C GLY A 5 61.60 24.18 -24.56
N ASN A 6 60.76 23.75 -23.62
CA ASN A 6 59.41 23.21 -23.81
C ASN A 6 58.40 24.37 -23.81
N PRO A 7 57.45 24.49 -24.77
CA PRO A 7 56.27 25.30 -24.57
C PRO A 7 55.14 24.45 -24.00
N ALA A 8 54.62 24.90 -22.87
CA ALA A 8 53.49 24.34 -22.16
C ALA A 8 52.22 24.39 -23.02
N ILE A 9 51.57 23.23 -23.20
CA ILE A 9 50.16 23.15 -23.61
C ILE A 9 49.39 22.79 -22.35
N ALA A 10 48.79 23.80 -21.72
CA ALA A 10 47.87 23.63 -20.60
C ALA A 10 46.49 23.26 -21.15
N THR A 11 46.17 21.97 -21.20
CA THR A 11 44.82 21.48 -21.50
C THR A 11 44.02 21.40 -20.20
N LEU A 12 43.15 22.38 -19.97
CA LEU A 12 42.13 22.34 -18.91
C LEU A 12 41.04 21.32 -19.28
N LEU A 13 41.08 20.14 -18.68
CA LEU A 13 39.99 19.16 -18.68
C LEU A 13 38.94 19.60 -17.64
N ALA A 14 37.86 20.23 -18.11
CA ALA A 14 36.68 20.47 -17.29
C ALA A 14 35.91 19.15 -17.11
N ALA A 15 36.08 18.52 -15.94
CA ALA A 15 35.31 17.35 -15.54
C ALA A 15 33.85 17.75 -15.24
N TRP A 16 32.95 17.46 -16.18
CA TRP A 16 31.50 17.49 -15.92
C TRP A 16 31.14 16.30 -15.02
N LEU A 17 31.08 16.54 -13.72
CA LEU A 17 30.44 15.65 -12.76
C LEU A 17 28.92 15.81 -12.91
N LEU A 18 28.31 14.97 -13.75
CA LEU A 18 26.85 14.80 -13.74
C LEU A 18 26.47 14.06 -12.44
N PRO A 19 25.64 14.63 -11.56
CA PRO A 19 25.10 13.88 -10.44
C PRO A 19 24.17 12.80 -11.00
N ALA A 20 24.49 11.54 -10.69
CA ALA A 20 23.58 10.42 -10.92
C ALA A 20 22.36 10.64 -10.02
N ALA A 21 21.28 11.18 -10.59
CA ALA A 21 19.99 11.14 -9.96
C ALA A 21 19.61 9.66 -9.82
N ALA A 22 19.55 9.17 -8.59
CA ALA A 22 18.95 7.87 -8.30
C ALA A 22 17.46 7.95 -8.67
N ALA A 23 17.14 7.53 -9.89
CA ALA A 23 15.76 7.28 -10.29
C ALA A 23 15.26 6.09 -9.46
N GLY A 24 14.36 6.33 -8.52
CA GLY A 24 13.62 5.29 -7.82
C GLY A 24 12.67 4.61 -8.81
N ALA A 25 13.17 3.59 -9.50
CA ALA A 25 12.35 2.72 -10.34
C ALA A 25 11.60 1.72 -9.44
N GLN A 26 10.39 2.08 -8.99
CA GLN A 26 9.34 1.07 -8.78
C GLN A 26 8.50 1.03 -10.06
N ASP A 27 9.10 0.52 -11.15
CA ASP A 27 8.52 0.54 -12.49
C ASP A 27 7.56 -0.64 -12.75
N GLY A 28 6.73 -0.98 -11.77
CA GLY A 28 5.77 -2.06 -11.92
C GLY A 28 4.61 -1.97 -10.93
N PRO A 29 3.45 -2.58 -11.25
CA PRO A 29 2.34 -2.64 -10.32
C PRO A 29 2.79 -3.31 -9.02
N VAL A 30 2.44 -2.70 -7.90
CA VAL A 30 2.55 -3.29 -6.56
C VAL A 30 1.25 -3.99 -6.20
N GLY A 31 1.29 -4.90 -5.23
CA GLY A 31 0.10 -5.47 -4.60
C GLY A 31 -0.04 -5.07 -3.14
N ILE A 32 -1.22 -5.32 -2.57
CA ILE A 32 -1.59 -5.00 -1.19
C ILE A 32 -2.03 -6.26 -0.47
N ALA A 33 -1.47 -6.49 0.73
CA ALA A 33 -1.83 -7.58 1.62
C ALA A 33 -2.53 -7.05 2.87
N PHE A 34 -3.60 -7.73 3.25
CA PHE A 34 -4.38 -7.46 4.45
C PHE A 34 -4.27 -8.65 5.41
N VAL A 35 -3.95 -8.36 6.66
CA VAL A 35 -3.88 -9.32 7.76
C VAL A 35 -4.75 -8.82 8.89
N GLU A 36 -5.45 -9.72 9.55
CA GLU A 36 -6.36 -9.39 10.64
C GLU A 36 -6.29 -10.43 11.73
N ALA A 37 -6.20 -9.94 12.96
CA ALA A 37 -6.54 -10.67 14.17
C ALA A 37 -7.94 -10.19 14.58
N PRO A 38 -8.99 -11.00 14.34
CA PRO A 38 -10.36 -10.58 14.57
C PRO A 38 -10.54 -9.96 15.95
N GLU A 39 -11.23 -8.82 16.01
CA GLU A 39 -11.54 -8.07 17.24
C GLU A 39 -10.32 -7.46 17.97
N GLN A 40 -9.10 -7.59 17.43
CA GLN A 40 -7.88 -7.28 18.18
C GLN A 40 -6.90 -6.36 17.44
N ALA A 41 -6.57 -6.69 16.19
CA ALA A 41 -5.56 -5.96 15.43
C ALA A 41 -5.69 -6.20 13.93
N SER A 42 -5.09 -5.32 13.14
CA SER A 42 -4.95 -5.51 11.70
C SER A 42 -3.61 -5.00 11.21
N GLY A 43 -3.22 -5.41 10.01
CA GLY A 43 -2.00 -4.97 9.38
C GLY A 43 -2.11 -4.97 7.87
N VAL A 44 -1.54 -3.94 7.24
CA VAL A 44 -1.58 -3.75 5.80
C VAL A 44 -0.19 -3.39 5.28
N CYS A 45 0.25 -4.08 4.24
CA CYS A 45 1.52 -3.80 3.57
C CYS A 45 1.42 -3.90 2.05
N ILE A 46 2.28 -3.12 1.40
CA ILE A 46 2.43 -3.03 -0.04
C ILE A 46 3.76 -3.68 -0.43
N SER A 47 3.75 -4.55 -1.43
CA SER A 47 4.97 -5.10 -2.04
C SER A 47 4.67 -5.52 -3.47
N ASP A 48 5.71 -5.67 -4.27
CA ASP A 48 5.73 -6.43 -5.52
C ASP A 48 5.61 -7.97 -5.34
N ASN A 49 5.57 -8.48 -4.11
CA ASN A 49 5.52 -9.92 -3.82
C ASN A 49 4.54 -10.21 -2.68
N ALA A 50 3.68 -11.22 -2.87
CA ALA A 50 2.62 -11.55 -1.92
C ALA A 50 3.17 -11.98 -0.55
N ASP A 51 4.19 -12.84 -0.52
CA ASP A 51 4.71 -13.39 0.74
C ASP A 51 5.40 -12.30 1.58
N ARG A 52 6.23 -11.45 0.94
CA ARG A 52 6.80 -10.27 1.61
C ARG A 52 5.73 -9.32 2.16
N ALA A 53 4.66 -9.10 1.39
CA ALA A 53 3.58 -8.24 1.83
C ALA A 53 2.83 -8.84 3.03
N PHE A 54 2.55 -10.14 3.03
CA PHE A 54 1.89 -10.80 4.16
C PHE A 54 2.77 -10.90 5.41
N GLU A 55 4.08 -11.13 5.25
CA GLU A 55 5.03 -11.11 6.37
C GLU A 55 5.04 -9.73 7.05
N CYS A 56 5.22 -8.66 6.26
CA CYS A 56 5.13 -7.28 6.76
C CYS A 56 3.77 -6.95 7.39
N ALA A 57 2.67 -7.36 6.76
CA ALA A 57 1.33 -7.09 7.28
C ALA A 57 1.09 -7.83 8.60
N ARG A 58 1.64 -9.04 8.75
CA ARG A 58 1.59 -9.79 10.01
C ARG A 58 2.40 -9.13 11.11
N GLU A 59 3.59 -8.61 10.81
CA GLU A 59 4.39 -7.85 11.77
C GLU A 59 3.61 -6.63 12.29
N LYS A 60 2.98 -5.85 11.39
CA LYS A 60 2.14 -4.70 11.79
C LYS A 60 0.93 -5.11 12.65
N CYS A 61 0.27 -6.21 12.29
CA CYS A 61 -0.82 -6.76 13.10
C CYS A 61 -0.35 -7.11 14.53
N MET A 62 0.86 -7.66 14.66
CA MET A 62 1.45 -7.96 15.98
C MET A 62 1.85 -6.69 16.74
N GLU A 63 2.39 -5.68 16.06
CA GLU A 63 2.71 -4.36 16.64
C GLU A 63 1.47 -3.67 17.20
N SER A 64 0.30 -3.91 16.60
CA SER A 64 -1.00 -3.45 17.08
C SER A 64 -1.55 -4.24 18.28
N GLY A 65 -0.84 -5.28 18.75
CA GLY A 65 -1.11 -5.94 20.03
C GLY A 65 -1.61 -7.38 19.95
N ALA A 66 -1.72 -7.97 18.75
CA ALA A 66 -2.16 -9.36 18.59
C ALA A 66 -1.01 -10.37 18.69
N ALA A 67 -1.34 -11.60 19.07
CA ALA A 67 -0.40 -12.71 18.96
C ALA A 67 -0.19 -13.11 17.49
N ALA A 68 1.01 -13.59 17.16
CA ALA A 68 1.32 -13.97 15.79
C ALA A 68 0.34 -15.02 15.23
N SER A 69 -0.16 -15.95 16.05
CA SER A 69 -1.11 -16.99 15.63
C SER A 69 -2.45 -16.43 15.17
N ASP A 70 -2.81 -15.25 15.66
CA ASP A 70 -4.13 -14.66 15.48
C ASP A 70 -4.15 -13.74 14.27
N CYS A 71 -2.98 -13.27 13.81
CA CYS A 71 -2.82 -12.47 12.60
C CYS A 71 -2.96 -13.33 11.32
N LEU A 72 -4.20 -13.48 10.83
CA LEU A 72 -4.57 -14.31 9.69
C LEU A 72 -4.38 -13.58 8.35
N ARG A 73 -3.92 -14.29 7.31
CA ARG A 73 -3.90 -13.77 5.92
C ARG A 73 -5.34 -13.61 5.42
N VAL A 74 -5.80 -12.38 5.23
CA VAL A 74 -7.19 -12.13 4.80
C VAL A 74 -7.29 -11.99 3.29
N LYS A 75 -6.49 -11.10 2.68
CA LYS A 75 -6.60 -10.82 1.25
C LYS A 75 -5.28 -10.33 0.65
N TRP A 76 -5.04 -10.71 -0.60
CA TRP A 76 -3.95 -10.19 -1.44
C TRP A 76 -4.52 -9.77 -2.79
N CYS A 77 -4.09 -8.61 -3.26
CA CYS A 77 -4.54 -8.05 -4.54
C CYS A 77 -3.35 -7.55 -5.34
N TYR A 78 -3.26 -7.98 -6.60
CA TYR A 78 -2.21 -7.59 -7.53
C TYR A 78 -2.80 -7.38 -8.92
N PRO A 79 -2.73 -6.17 -9.51
CA PRO A 79 -2.24 -4.93 -8.90
C PRO A 79 -3.10 -4.53 -7.68
N ALA A 80 -2.54 -3.74 -6.77
CA ALA A 80 -3.23 -3.22 -5.60
C ALA A 80 -4.46 -2.41 -6.03
N GLY A 81 -4.29 -1.54 -7.03
CA GLY A 81 -5.31 -0.58 -7.43
C GLY A 81 -5.78 0.26 -6.24
N TRP A 82 -6.88 0.98 -6.42
CA TRP A 82 -7.58 1.60 -5.30
C TRP A 82 -8.17 0.52 -4.40
N SER A 83 -7.97 0.66 -3.09
CA SER A 83 -8.40 -0.31 -2.08
C SER A 83 -9.05 0.35 -0.87
N ALA A 84 -9.92 -0.38 -0.17
CA ALA A 84 -10.54 0.04 1.07
C ALA A 84 -10.70 -1.11 2.05
N ASP A 85 -10.72 -0.75 3.33
CA ASP A 85 -11.20 -1.56 4.42
C ASP A 85 -12.54 -0.96 4.88
N ILE A 86 -13.58 -1.79 4.92
CA ILE A 86 -14.94 -1.41 5.28
C ILE A 86 -15.29 -2.13 6.59
N PHE A 87 -15.55 -1.34 7.63
CA PHE A 87 -16.15 -1.85 8.85
C PHE A 87 -17.64 -2.12 8.61
N MET A 88 -18.11 -3.29 9.00
CA MET A 88 -19.50 -3.71 8.87
C MET A 88 -19.98 -4.29 10.19
N GLN A 89 -21.10 -3.79 10.70
CA GLN A 89 -21.71 -4.29 11.94
C GLN A 89 -23.16 -4.70 11.72
N HIS A 90 -23.46 -5.96 12.03
CA HIS A 90 -24.81 -6.50 12.04
C HIS A 90 -25.63 -5.90 13.18
N LYS A 91 -26.96 -5.81 13.01
CA LYS A 91 -27.92 -5.37 14.04
C LYS A 91 -27.93 -6.20 15.34
N GLU A 92 -27.27 -7.36 15.33
CA GLU A 92 -27.12 -8.25 16.49
C GLU A 92 -25.76 -8.07 17.20
N GLY A 93 -24.94 -7.12 16.75
CA GLY A 93 -23.68 -6.73 17.41
C GLY A 93 -22.42 -7.37 16.83
N LEU A 94 -22.53 -8.41 16.00
CA LEU A 94 -21.38 -8.99 15.28
C LEU A 94 -20.82 -7.95 14.30
N HIS A 95 -19.50 -7.79 14.27
CA HIS A 95 -18.83 -6.95 13.29
C HIS A 95 -17.72 -7.70 12.56
N TRP A 96 -17.36 -7.19 11.39
CA TRP A 96 -16.29 -7.72 10.56
C TRP A 96 -15.79 -6.64 9.61
N HIS A 97 -14.64 -6.90 9.00
CA HIS A 97 -14.05 -6.06 7.98
C HIS A 97 -14.21 -6.70 6.60
N THR A 98 -14.56 -5.87 5.61
CA THR A 98 -14.59 -6.26 4.19
C THR A 98 -13.57 -5.44 3.42
N TYR A 99 -12.60 -6.14 2.81
CA TYR A 99 -11.55 -5.51 2.03
C TYR A 99 -11.92 -5.47 0.55
N LEU A 100 -11.95 -4.28 -0.04
CA LEU A 100 -12.08 -4.03 -1.47
C LEU A 100 -10.72 -3.60 -2.04
N CYS A 101 -10.37 -4.04 -3.25
CA CYS A 101 -9.05 -3.76 -3.84
C CYS A 101 -9.06 -4.03 -5.35
N GLY A 102 -8.08 -3.51 -6.07
CA GLY A 102 -7.89 -3.71 -7.51
C GLY A 102 -8.69 -2.74 -8.38
N TRP A 103 -9.27 -1.69 -7.80
CA TRP A 103 -10.10 -0.73 -8.52
C TRP A 103 -9.24 0.26 -9.32
N GLN A 104 -9.74 0.67 -10.48
CA GLN A 104 -8.97 1.52 -11.41
C GLN A 104 -8.93 2.97 -10.94
N THR A 105 -10.03 3.47 -10.38
CA THR A 105 -10.16 4.84 -9.88
C THR A 105 -10.73 4.87 -8.46
N GLU A 106 -10.54 5.98 -7.77
CA GLU A 106 -11.16 6.22 -6.46
C GLU A 106 -12.69 6.16 -6.56
N SER A 107 -13.27 6.71 -7.63
CA SER A 107 -14.72 6.71 -7.82
C SER A 107 -15.31 5.32 -8.01
N ASP A 108 -14.59 4.39 -8.65
CA ASP A 108 -15.06 3.01 -8.80
C ASP A 108 -15.06 2.30 -7.45
N LEU A 109 -14.02 2.53 -6.64
CA LEU A 109 -13.95 2.04 -5.27
C LEU A 109 -15.08 2.61 -4.42
N ASP A 110 -15.35 3.92 -4.49
CA ASP A 110 -16.41 4.57 -3.74
C ASP A 110 -17.79 4.03 -4.12
N ALA A 111 -18.05 3.81 -5.42
CA ALA A 111 -19.27 3.15 -5.87
C ALA A 111 -19.39 1.72 -5.32
N ALA A 112 -18.29 0.97 -5.26
CA ALA A 112 -18.27 -0.37 -4.70
C ALA A 112 -18.51 -0.39 -3.18
N ILE A 113 -17.94 0.57 -2.44
CA ILE A 113 -18.23 0.79 -1.01
C ILE A 113 -19.71 1.08 -0.82
N GLN A 114 -20.28 1.97 -1.63
CA GLN A 114 -21.70 2.30 -1.57
C GLN A 114 -22.56 1.06 -1.79
N ILE A 115 -22.26 0.23 -2.80
CA ILE A 115 -22.98 -1.03 -3.03
C ILE A 115 -22.84 -1.98 -1.84
N ALA A 116 -21.66 -2.07 -1.23
CA ALA A 116 -21.40 -2.93 -0.08
C ALA A 116 -22.16 -2.49 1.18
N CYS A 117 -22.43 -1.20 1.36
CA CYS A 117 -23.11 -0.65 2.53
C CYS A 117 -24.62 -0.40 2.33
N GLU A 118 -25.03 0.01 1.14
CA GLU A 118 -26.41 0.43 0.83
C GLU A 118 -27.16 -0.58 -0.04
N GLY A 119 -26.48 -1.64 -0.50
CA GLY A 119 -27.09 -2.73 -1.26
C GLY A 119 -27.92 -3.68 -0.40
N SER A 120 -27.92 -4.97 -0.76
CA SER A 120 -28.70 -6.00 -0.04
C SER A 120 -28.29 -6.18 1.42
N SER A 121 -27.10 -5.75 1.80
CA SER A 121 -26.57 -5.80 3.16
C SER A 121 -27.19 -4.76 4.11
N ALA A 122 -27.68 -3.64 3.58
CA ALA A 122 -28.27 -2.56 4.37
C ALA A 122 -29.46 -3.02 5.24
N GLU A 123 -30.13 -4.11 4.83
CA GLU A 123 -31.26 -4.68 5.57
C GLU A 123 -30.87 -5.24 6.94
N TYR A 124 -29.62 -5.66 7.13
CA TYR A 124 -29.17 -6.30 8.38
C TYR A 124 -28.00 -5.59 9.07
N LEU A 125 -27.41 -4.57 8.44
CA LEU A 125 -26.37 -3.76 9.05
C LEU A 125 -26.96 -2.62 9.89
N MET A 126 -26.31 -2.31 11.01
CA MET A 126 -26.55 -1.08 11.78
C MET A 126 -25.45 -0.03 11.55
N GLU A 127 -24.25 -0.47 11.17
CA GLU A 127 -23.14 0.40 10.78
C GLU A 127 -22.41 -0.21 9.59
N CYS A 128 -22.07 0.63 8.62
CA CYS A 128 -21.20 0.28 7.49
C CYS A 128 -20.49 1.53 7.02
N SER A 129 -19.16 1.53 7.08
CA SER A 129 -18.36 2.67 6.65
C SER A 129 -16.95 2.23 6.24
N PRO A 130 -16.33 2.90 5.26
CA PRO A 130 -14.90 2.73 5.05
C PRO A 130 -14.17 3.27 6.28
N VAL A 131 -13.20 2.50 6.79
CA VAL A 131 -12.33 2.91 7.91
C VAL A 131 -10.92 3.22 7.45
N MET A 132 -10.51 2.69 6.30
CA MET A 132 -9.25 3.03 5.63
C MET A 132 -9.42 2.95 4.11
N LYS A 133 -8.68 3.79 3.38
CA LYS A 133 -8.54 3.76 1.92
C LYS A 133 -7.08 3.86 1.52
N TRP A 134 -6.72 3.21 0.43
CA TRP A 134 -5.41 3.30 -0.21
C TRP A 134 -5.55 3.65 -1.68
N ASP A 135 -4.70 4.55 -2.17
CA ASP A 135 -4.61 4.87 -3.59
C ASP A 135 -3.98 3.72 -4.40
N SER A 136 -3.91 3.88 -5.72
CA SER A 136 -3.36 2.87 -6.62
C SER A 136 -1.88 2.56 -6.42
N GLY A 137 -1.13 3.43 -5.76
CA GLY A 137 0.26 3.20 -5.34
C GLY A 137 0.37 2.51 -3.98
N GLY A 138 -0.76 2.26 -3.31
CA GLY A 138 -0.80 1.67 -1.98
C GLY A 138 -0.54 2.66 -0.84
N LYS A 139 -0.58 3.98 -1.12
CA LYS A 139 -0.49 5.00 -0.08
C LYS A 139 -1.86 5.14 0.57
N GLN A 140 -1.89 5.06 1.90
CA GLN A 140 -3.10 5.33 2.68
C GLN A 140 -3.50 6.80 2.52
N ILE A 141 -4.79 7.04 2.30
CA ILE A 141 -5.36 8.38 2.18
C ILE A 141 -6.29 8.66 3.35
N ASP A 142 -6.42 9.94 3.71
CA ASP A 142 -7.35 10.37 4.73
C ASP A 142 -8.78 10.27 4.19
N LEU A 143 -9.66 9.69 5.01
CA LEU A 143 -11.10 9.72 4.75
C LEU A 143 -11.61 11.13 5.05
N LYS A 144 -12.39 11.69 4.12
CA LYS A 144 -12.97 13.04 4.24
C LYS A 144 -14.35 13.01 4.89
#